data_AF-A0A7K6ZL44-F1
#
_entry.id   AF-A0A7K6ZL44-F1
#
_cell.length_a   1.000
_cell.length_b   1.000
_cell.length_c   1.000
_cell.angle_alpha   90.00
_cell.angle_beta   90.00
_cell.angle_gamma   90.00
#
_symmetry.space_group_name_H-M   'P 1'
#
loop_
_entity.id
_entity.type
_entity.pdbx_description
1 polymer ?
#
loop_
_entity_poly.entity_id
_entity_poly.type
_entity_poly.pdbx_seq_one_letter_code
_entity_poly.pdbx_strand_id
1 'polypeptide(L)'
;QLSTRLPKTWKPQLFTRQFYSEILDATLTITVTMRTLDLIDDAFGFDFYILKASGARGTTPKVDMCSKLGMDLKRTMLLRLARKDPALHPDDPARREAIYHKYREFVIPEEEAEWVGLSLEEAIEKQRLLEKKDPVPLFKVYAEELVNKLKEEALQKK
;
A
#
# COMPACT_ATOMS: atom_id res chain seq x y z
N GLN A 1 -6.14 -52.63 -17.89
CA GLN A 1 -6.34 -51.58 -18.91
C GLN A 1 -6.65 -50.28 -18.19
N LEU A 2 -5.96 -49.18 -18.51
CA LEU A 2 -6.28 -47.86 -17.94
C LEU A 2 -7.35 -47.19 -18.81
N SER A 3 -8.31 -46.51 -18.16
CA SER A 3 -9.42 -45.80 -18.82
C SER A 3 -8.93 -44.61 -19.66
N THR A 4 -9.75 -44.17 -20.62
CA THR A 4 -9.45 -43.01 -21.47
C THR A 4 -9.40 -41.71 -20.66
N ARG A 5 -8.44 -40.85 -20.97
CA ARG A 5 -8.25 -39.56 -20.27
C ARG A 5 -9.28 -38.53 -20.76
N LEU A 6 -10.04 -37.94 -19.84
CA LEU A 6 -11.00 -36.87 -20.12
C LEU A 6 -10.54 -35.54 -19.48
N PRO A 7 -10.73 -34.39 -20.15
CA PRO A 7 -10.47 -33.10 -19.55
C PRO A 7 -11.50 -32.79 -18.45
N LYS A 8 -11.03 -32.33 -17.29
CA LYS A 8 -11.88 -31.87 -16.18
C LYS A 8 -11.39 -30.52 -15.66
N THR A 9 -12.31 -29.58 -15.51
CA THR A 9 -12.05 -28.28 -14.88
C THR A 9 -12.81 -28.22 -13.56
N TRP A 10 -12.09 -27.93 -12.47
CA TRP A 10 -12.66 -27.73 -11.14
C TRP A 10 -12.72 -26.23 -10.85
N LYS A 11 -13.92 -25.73 -10.55
CA LYS A 11 -14.14 -24.34 -10.15
C LYS A 11 -14.33 -24.25 -8.63
N PRO A 12 -13.80 -23.21 -7.97
CA PRO A 12 -14.03 -23.01 -6.55
C PRO A 12 -15.46 -22.55 -6.28
N GLN A 13 -15.91 -22.74 -5.04
CA GLN A 13 -17.16 -22.18 -4.55
C GLN A 13 -16.93 -20.75 -4.03
N LEU A 14 -17.76 -19.81 -4.49
CA LEU A 14 -17.65 -18.40 -4.18
C LEU A 14 -18.86 -17.93 -3.37
N PHE A 15 -18.63 -17.05 -2.40
CA PHE A 15 -19.63 -16.45 -1.55
C PHE A 15 -19.42 -14.94 -1.46
N THR A 16 -20.50 -14.17 -1.49
CA THR A 16 -20.44 -12.74 -1.21
C THR A 16 -20.71 -12.51 0.27
N ARG A 17 -19.76 -11.88 0.97
CA ARG A 17 -19.83 -11.60 2.41
C ARG A 17 -19.43 -10.16 2.69
N GLN A 18 -19.90 -9.66 3.83
CA GLN A 18 -19.56 -8.32 4.32
C GLN A 18 -18.51 -8.45 5.43
N PHE A 19 -17.45 -7.65 5.33
CA PHE A 19 -16.38 -7.57 6.33
C PHE A 19 -16.26 -6.13 6.80
N TYR A 20 -15.96 -5.94 8.08
CA TYR A 20 -15.62 -4.63 8.62
C TYR A 20 -14.11 -4.55 8.84
N SER A 21 -13.53 -3.42 8.46
CA SER A 21 -12.13 -3.09 8.73
C SER A 21 -12.05 -2.01 9.81
N GLU A 22 -11.28 -2.27 10.86
CA GLU A 22 -11.02 -1.32 11.95
C GLU A 22 -10.07 -0.21 11.49
N ILE A 23 -9.08 -0.54 10.66
CA ILE A 23 -8.08 0.42 10.16
C ILE A 23 -8.71 1.42 9.17
N LEU A 24 -9.68 0.97 8.38
CA LEU A 24 -10.36 1.80 7.38
C LEU A 24 -11.67 2.39 7.90
N ASP A 25 -12.19 1.91 9.03
CA ASP A 25 -13.52 2.22 9.58
C ASP A 25 -14.64 2.08 8.53
N ALA A 26 -14.61 0.98 7.77
CA ALA A 26 -15.51 0.77 6.64
C ALA A 26 -15.95 -0.69 6.51
N THR A 27 -17.20 -0.89 6.10
CA THR A 27 -17.74 -2.20 5.71
C THR A 27 -17.56 -2.44 4.22
N LEU A 28 -16.93 -3.56 3.86
CA LEU A 28 -16.62 -3.95 2.49
C LEU A 28 -17.41 -5.21 2.12
N THR A 29 -18.03 -5.21 0.94
CA THR A 29 -18.68 -6.41 0.39
C THR A 29 -17.74 -7.08 -0.59
N ILE A 30 -17.23 -8.27 -0.25
CA ILE A 30 -16.19 -8.96 -1.01
C ILE A 30 -16.63 -10.40 -1.32
N THR A 31 -16.32 -10.85 -2.53
CA THR A 31 -16.48 -12.25 -2.93
C THR A 31 -15.30 -13.07 -2.42
N VAL A 32 -15.58 -14.06 -1.59
CA VAL A 32 -14.60 -14.89 -0.89
C VAL A 32 -14.85 -16.38 -1.10
N THR A 33 -13.85 -17.20 -0.82
CA THR A 33 -13.97 -18.66 -0.76
C THR A 33 -14.06 -19.12 0.70
N MET A 34 -14.52 -20.35 0.95
CA MET A 34 -14.49 -20.94 2.31
C MET A 34 -13.10 -20.86 2.93
N ARG A 35 -12.07 -21.24 2.16
CA ARG A 35 -10.68 -21.16 2.60
C ARG A 35 -10.28 -19.76 3.06
N THR A 36 -10.77 -18.72 2.38
CA THR A 36 -10.48 -17.33 2.78
C THR A 36 -11.09 -16.99 4.13
N LEU A 37 -12.31 -17.49 4.41
CA LEU A 37 -12.94 -17.31 5.72
C LEU A 37 -12.15 -18.03 6.82
N ASP A 38 -11.75 -19.28 6.59
CA ASP A 38 -10.95 -20.05 7.56
C ASP A 38 -9.62 -19.33 7.88
N LEU A 39 -8.96 -18.79 6.86
CA LEU A 39 -7.70 -18.03 7.05
C LEU A 39 -7.89 -16.69 7.75
N ILE A 40 -9.06 -16.05 7.61
CA ILE A 40 -9.41 -14.83 8.35
C ILE A 40 -9.60 -15.15 9.84
N ASP A 41 -10.26 -16.28 10.12
CA ASP A 41 -10.48 -16.77 11.48
C ASP A 41 -9.15 -17.15 12.14
N ASP A 42 -8.27 -17.87 11.42
CA ASP A 42 -6.91 -18.21 11.87
C ASP A 42 -6.05 -16.96 12.15
N ALA A 43 -6.28 -15.88 11.40
CA ALA A 43 -5.58 -14.61 11.59
C ALA A 43 -6.16 -13.74 12.70
N PHE A 44 -7.29 -14.15 13.30
CA PHE A 44 -8.07 -13.42 14.30
C PHE A 44 -8.59 -12.05 13.81
N GLY A 45 -8.94 -11.96 12.53
CA GLY A 45 -9.59 -10.78 11.97
C GLY A 45 -9.19 -10.46 10.54
N PHE A 46 -10.08 -9.73 9.85
CA PHE A 46 -9.91 -9.37 8.44
C PHE A 46 -8.65 -8.52 8.21
N ASP A 47 -8.44 -7.48 9.01
CA ASP A 47 -7.28 -6.59 8.86
C ASP A 47 -5.96 -7.34 9.10
N PHE A 48 -5.93 -8.22 10.11
CA PHE A 48 -4.74 -9.05 10.37
C PHE A 48 -4.47 -10.01 9.22
N TYR A 49 -5.50 -10.63 8.64
CA TYR A 49 -5.35 -11.48 7.47
C TYR A 49 -4.71 -10.71 6.32
N ILE A 50 -5.21 -9.53 5.98
CA ILE A 50 -4.69 -8.70 4.88
C ILE A 50 -3.23 -8.28 5.14
N LEU A 51 -2.90 -7.88 6.36
CA LEU A 51 -1.55 -7.45 6.74
C LEU A 51 -0.54 -8.61 6.79
N LYS A 52 -0.95 -9.76 7.35
CA LYS A 52 -0.10 -10.96 7.51
C LYS A 52 0.09 -11.75 6.22
N ALA A 53 -0.90 -11.79 5.34
CA ALA A 53 -0.87 -12.63 4.13
C ALA A 53 0.34 -12.34 3.24
N SER A 54 0.91 -11.13 3.27
CA SER A 54 1.95 -10.70 2.33
C SER A 54 3.22 -10.16 3.00
N GLY A 55 3.77 -10.93 3.95
CA GLY A 55 5.18 -10.81 4.35
C GLY A 55 5.50 -9.58 5.18
N ALA A 56 5.26 -9.68 6.49
CA ALA A 56 6.10 -9.02 7.48
C ALA A 56 6.83 -10.15 8.24
N ARG A 57 8.16 -10.24 8.04
CA ARG A 57 9.12 -11.06 8.81
C ARG A 57 8.57 -12.33 9.49
N GLY A 58 8.74 -13.48 8.82
CA GLY A 58 9.27 -14.67 9.50
C GLY A 58 8.34 -15.75 10.05
N THR A 59 7.00 -15.66 10.01
CA THR A 59 6.17 -16.68 10.70
C THR A 59 4.97 -17.27 9.97
N THR A 60 4.69 -16.87 8.73
CA THR A 60 3.66 -17.53 7.90
C THR A 60 4.19 -17.79 6.49
N PRO A 61 4.07 -19.02 5.96
CA PRO A 61 4.44 -19.28 4.58
C PRO A 61 3.56 -18.38 3.71
N LYS A 62 4.22 -17.48 2.98
CA LYS A 62 3.68 -16.58 1.95
C LYS A 62 2.31 -17.05 1.45
N VAL A 63 1.23 -16.63 2.12
CA VAL A 63 -0.11 -16.89 1.63
C VAL A 63 -0.27 -15.86 0.54
N ASP A 64 0.26 -16.19 -0.65
CA ASP A 64 0.26 -15.30 -1.81
C ASP A 64 -1.17 -14.77 -2.00
N MET A 65 -1.39 -13.53 -1.60
CA MET A 65 -2.65 -12.85 -1.78
C MET A 65 -2.73 -12.53 -3.27
N CYS A 66 -3.19 -13.51 -4.06
CA CYS A 66 -3.31 -13.44 -5.51
C CYS A 66 -4.47 -12.54 -5.97
N SER A 67 -4.74 -11.45 -5.25
CA SER A 67 -5.83 -10.52 -5.52
C SER A 67 -5.31 -9.10 -5.50
N LYS A 68 -5.49 -8.38 -6.60
CA LYS A 68 -5.15 -6.96 -6.72
C LYS A 68 -5.90 -6.11 -5.67
N LEU A 69 -7.20 -6.37 -5.50
CA LEU A 69 -8.01 -5.73 -4.45
C LEU A 69 -7.41 -5.92 -3.05
N GLY A 70 -6.95 -7.13 -2.73
CA GLY A 70 -6.33 -7.41 -1.44
C GLY A 70 -5.03 -6.61 -1.24
N MET A 71 -4.21 -6.51 -2.28
CA MET A 71 -2.97 -5.72 -2.24
C MET A 71 -3.24 -4.22 -2.13
N ASP A 72 -4.26 -3.71 -2.82
CA ASP A 72 -4.66 -2.30 -2.73
C ASP A 72 -5.23 -1.94 -1.35
N LEU A 73 -6.02 -2.85 -0.75
CA LEU A 73 -6.47 -2.73 0.64
C LEU A 73 -5.28 -2.69 1.60
N LYS A 74 -4.32 -3.60 1.43
CA LYS A 74 -3.11 -3.63 2.25
C LYS A 74 -2.34 -2.32 2.17
N ARG A 75 -2.07 -1.82 0.96
CA ARG A 75 -1.40 -0.53 0.76
C ARG A 75 -2.13 0.58 1.49
N THR A 76 -3.45 0.64 1.36
CA THR A 76 -4.28 1.67 2.00
C THR A 76 -4.21 1.57 3.52
N MET A 77 -4.28 0.36 4.09
CA MET A 77 -4.12 0.14 5.53
C MET A 77 -2.73 0.55 6.03
N LEU A 78 -1.66 0.15 5.33
CA LEU A 78 -0.29 0.51 5.69
C LEU A 78 -0.07 2.02 5.65
N LEU A 79 -0.60 2.72 4.64
CA LEU A 79 -0.52 4.18 4.56
C LEU A 79 -1.27 4.86 5.71
N ARG A 80 -2.43 4.35 6.09
CA ARG A 80 -3.19 4.85 7.25
C ARG A 80 -2.41 4.67 8.55
N LEU A 81 -1.77 3.52 8.73
CA LEU A 81 -0.92 3.24 9.88
C LEU A 81 0.34 4.13 9.91
N ALA A 82 0.99 4.35 8.76
CA ALA A 82 2.18 5.19 8.66
C ALA A 82 1.89 6.67 8.98
N ARG A 83 0.77 7.20 8.45
CA ARG A 83 0.38 8.61 8.62
C ARG A 83 -0.23 8.93 9.98
N LYS A 84 -0.66 7.91 10.75
CA LYS A 84 -1.48 8.08 11.96
C LYS A 84 -2.67 9.02 11.70
N ASP A 85 -3.39 8.75 10.62
CA ASP A 85 -4.39 9.66 10.07
C ASP A 85 -5.40 10.13 11.14
N PRO A 86 -5.45 11.45 11.44
CA PRO A 86 -6.36 11.97 12.46
C PRO A 86 -7.83 11.92 12.05
N ALA A 87 -8.13 11.63 10.78
CA ALA A 87 -9.49 11.44 10.30
C ALA A 87 -10.11 10.11 10.73
N LEU A 88 -9.31 9.14 11.22
CA LEU A 88 -9.83 7.87 11.71
C LEU A 88 -10.47 8.04 13.09
N HIS A 89 -11.78 7.82 13.21
CA HIS A 89 -12.54 8.08 14.44
C HIS A 89 -12.30 9.50 15.00
N PRO A 90 -12.78 10.56 14.33
CA PRO A 90 -12.53 11.95 14.75
C PRO A 90 -13.03 12.23 16.17
N ASP A 91 -14.13 11.58 16.56
CA ASP A 91 -14.79 11.78 17.85
C ASP A 91 -14.18 10.96 18.99
N ASP A 92 -13.36 9.95 18.69
CA ASP A 92 -12.79 9.03 19.70
C ASP A 92 -11.28 8.82 19.50
N PRO A 93 -10.44 9.70 20.09
CA PRO A 93 -9.00 9.58 20.02
C PRO A 93 -8.46 8.37 20.81
N ALA A 94 -9.18 7.91 21.84
CA ALA A 94 -8.75 6.77 22.66
C ALA A 94 -8.84 5.47 21.85
N ARG A 95 -9.94 5.29 21.11
CA ARG A 95 -10.11 4.17 20.18
C ARG A 95 -9.06 4.17 19.06
N ARG A 96 -8.72 5.34 18.53
CA ARG A 96 -7.68 5.48 17.48
C ARG A 96 -6.33 4.97 17.96
N GLU A 97 -5.90 5.39 19.14
CA GLU A 97 -4.60 4.96 19.70
C GLU A 97 -4.62 3.45 20.03
N ALA A 98 -5.75 2.93 20.53
CA ALA A 98 -5.91 1.50 20.76
C ALA A 98 -5.77 0.66 19.47
N ILE A 99 -6.39 1.10 18.37
CA ILE A 99 -6.27 0.45 17.06
C ILE A 99 -4.82 0.55 16.56
N TYR A 100 -4.18 1.72 16.67
CA TYR A 100 -2.78 1.89 16.28
C TYR A 100 -1.86 0.94 17.05
N HIS A 101 -2.04 0.83 18.37
CA HIS A 101 -1.27 -0.09 19.20
C HIS A 101 -1.49 -1.56 18.84
N LYS A 102 -2.71 -1.95 18.44
CA LYS A 102 -3.04 -3.31 18.00
C LYS A 102 -2.28 -3.72 16.74
N TYR A 103 -2.11 -2.80 15.77
CA TYR A 103 -1.46 -3.08 14.48
C TYR A 103 -0.02 -2.55 14.36
N ARG A 104 0.58 -2.09 15.47
CA ARG A 104 1.90 -1.44 15.49
C ARG A 104 3.03 -2.26 14.85
N GLU A 105 2.92 -3.59 14.86
CA GLU A 105 3.93 -4.49 14.31
C GLU A 105 4.04 -4.43 12.78
N PHE A 106 3.00 -3.94 12.10
CA PHE A 106 2.93 -3.81 10.65
C PHE A 106 3.25 -2.40 10.15
N VAL A 107 3.65 -1.48 11.05
CA VAL A 107 3.97 -0.11 10.66
C VAL A 107 5.27 -0.11 9.86
N ILE A 108 5.17 0.44 8.65
CA ILE A 108 6.27 0.60 7.69
C ILE A 108 6.32 2.10 7.35
N PRO A 109 7.50 2.66 7.01
CA PRO A 109 7.60 4.04 6.55
C PRO A 109 6.65 4.32 5.38
N GLU A 110 6.11 5.54 5.33
CA GLU A 110 5.18 5.94 4.27
C GLU A 110 5.79 5.75 2.88
N GLU A 111 7.05 6.14 2.72
CA GLU A 111 7.80 6.01 1.46
C GLU A 111 7.82 4.58 0.95
N GLU A 112 7.98 3.58 1.82
CA GLU A 112 7.95 2.16 1.45
C GLU A 112 6.51 1.67 1.23
N ALA A 113 5.58 2.07 2.11
CA ALA A 113 4.19 1.65 2.07
C ALA A 113 3.50 2.04 0.75
N GLU A 114 3.83 3.21 0.18
CA GLU A 114 3.22 3.66 -1.06
C GLU A 114 3.53 2.78 -2.29
N TRP A 115 4.61 1.99 -2.25
CA TRP A 115 4.99 1.09 -3.35
C TRP A 115 4.45 -0.32 -3.18
N VAL A 116 3.88 -0.66 -2.02
CA VAL A 116 3.33 -1.99 -1.76
C VAL A 116 2.14 -2.26 -2.68
N GLY A 117 2.15 -3.39 -3.38
CA GLY A 117 1.01 -3.85 -4.18
C GLY A 117 0.83 -3.18 -5.54
N LEU A 118 1.73 -2.27 -5.92
CA LEU A 118 1.76 -1.71 -7.26
C LEU A 118 2.14 -2.78 -8.29
N SER A 119 1.47 -2.79 -9.43
CA SER A 119 1.96 -3.50 -10.61
C SER A 119 3.18 -2.77 -11.19
N LEU A 120 3.93 -3.45 -12.07
CA LEU A 120 5.07 -2.84 -12.76
C LEU A 120 4.66 -1.58 -13.53
N GLU A 121 3.51 -1.64 -14.22
CA GLU A 121 2.97 -0.53 -15.00
C GLU A 121 2.58 0.65 -14.10
N GLU A 122 1.89 0.40 -12.99
CA GLU A 122 1.51 1.44 -12.03
C GLU A 122 2.74 2.07 -11.36
N ALA A 123 3.76 1.28 -11.05
CA ALA A 123 5.02 1.76 -10.48
C ALA A 123 5.78 2.66 -11.46
N ILE A 124 5.85 2.28 -12.74
CA ILE A 124 6.44 3.11 -13.79
C ILE A 124 5.69 4.44 -13.93
N GLU A 125 4.35 4.40 -13.99
CA GLU A 125 3.56 5.62 -14.12
C GLU A 125 3.70 6.53 -12.90
N LYS A 126 3.71 5.95 -11.69
CA LYS A 126 3.96 6.70 -10.46
C LYS A 126 5.32 7.41 -10.52
N GLN A 127 6.38 6.69 -10.89
CA GLN A 127 7.71 7.28 -11.01
C GLN A 127 7.77 8.38 -12.07
N ARG A 128 7.13 8.14 -13.23
CA ARG A 128 7.04 9.12 -14.32
C ARG A 128 6.37 10.42 -13.85
N LEU A 129 5.30 10.33 -13.06
CA LEU A 129 4.59 11.50 -12.51
C LEU A 129 5.42 12.24 -11.46
N LEU A 130 6.18 11.53 -10.63
CA LEU A 130 7.09 12.14 -9.64
C LEU A 130 8.24 12.90 -10.31
N GLU A 131 8.80 12.34 -11.39
CA GLU A 131 9.90 12.96 -12.14
C GLU A 131 9.43 14.00 -13.16
N LYS A 132 8.12 14.06 -13.44
CA LYS A 132 7.53 15.02 -14.37
C LYS A 132 7.75 16.44 -13.83
N LYS A 133 8.80 17.09 -14.33
CA LYS A 133 9.11 18.49 -14.10
C LYS A 133 9.10 19.19 -15.44
N ASP A 134 8.45 20.34 -15.50
CA ASP A 134 8.50 21.17 -16.69
C ASP A 134 9.95 21.62 -16.92
N PRO A 135 10.43 21.64 -18.18
CA PRO A 135 11.79 22.04 -18.47
C PRO A 135 12.00 23.48 -17.98
N VAL A 136 13.02 23.68 -17.14
CA VAL A 136 13.37 25.02 -16.66
C VAL A 136 13.92 25.83 -17.84
N PRO A 137 13.33 26.98 -18.19
CA PRO A 137 13.81 27.78 -19.31
C PRO A 137 15.28 28.20 -19.10
N LEU A 138 16.11 28.01 -20.12
CA LEU A 138 17.55 28.32 -20.08
C LEU A 138 17.84 29.77 -19.72
N PHE A 139 16.92 30.69 -20.02
CA PHE A 139 17.04 32.10 -19.59
C PHE A 139 17.22 32.24 -18.08
N LYS A 140 16.48 31.47 -17.27
CA LYS A 140 16.60 31.52 -15.81
C LYS A 140 17.98 31.02 -15.36
N VAL A 141 18.45 29.94 -15.98
CA VAL A 141 19.78 29.37 -15.71
C VAL A 141 20.88 30.39 -16.01
N TYR A 142 20.87 30.99 -17.21
CA TYR A 142 21.88 31.98 -17.59
C TYR A 142 21.78 33.29 -16.78
N ALA A 143 20.59 33.69 -16.36
CA ALA A 143 20.42 34.83 -15.47
C ALA A 143 21.03 34.57 -14.08
N GLU A 144 20.82 33.38 -13.51
CA GLU A 144 21.45 32.96 -12.25
C GLU A 144 22.97 32.87 -12.37
N GLU A 145 23.49 32.29 -13.45
CA GLU A 145 24.93 32.24 -13.72
C GLU A 145 25.56 33.63 -13.82
N LEU A 146 24.91 34.57 -14.51
CA LEU A 146 25.38 35.95 -14.64
C LEU A 146 25.39 36.66 -13.28
N VAL A 147 24.34 36.50 -12.48
CA VAL A 147 24.27 37.06 -11.13
C VAL A 147 25.39 36.51 -10.25
N ASN A 148 25.71 35.21 -10.35
CA ASN A 148 26.80 34.61 -9.59
C ASN A 148 28.17 35.15 -10.02
N LYS A 149 28.43 35.27 -11.33
CA LYS A 149 29.67 35.89 -11.86
C LYS A 149 29.86 37.33 -11.36
N LEU A 150 28.80 38.13 -11.39
CA LEU A 150 28.85 39.52 -10.92
C LEU A 150 29.12 39.61 -9.41
N LYS A 151 28.57 38.69 -8.61
CA LYS A 151 28.87 38.61 -7.16
C LYS A 151 30.34 38.26 -6.92
N GLU A 152 30.88 37.30 -7.67
CA GLU A 152 32.29 36.91 -7.57
C GLU A 152 33.23 38.07 -7.94
N GLU A 153 32.95 38.79 -9.04
CA GLU A 153 33.71 39.98 -9.44
C GLU A 153 33.65 41.10 -8.39
N ALA A 154 32.50 41.30 -7.76
CA ALA A 154 32.34 42.29 -6.70
C ALA A 154 33.11 41.92 -5.41
N LEU A 155 33.27 40.63 -5.12
CA LEU A 155 34.12 40.14 -4.03
C LEU A 155 35.61 40.25 -4.35
N GLN A 156 36.03 40.05 -5.60
CA GLN A 156 37.44 40.19 -6.00
C GLN A 156 37.93 41.64 -6.11
N LYS A 157 37.01 42.60 -6.31
CA LYS A 157 37.32 44.04 -6.34
C LYS A 157 37.38 44.70 -4.95
N LYS A 158 37.17 43.93 -3.89
CA LYS A 158 37.25 44.36 -2.48
C LYS A 158 38.55 43.88 -1.85
#